data_AF-A0A0V0QL26-F1
#
_entry.id   AF-A0A0V0QL26-F1
#
_cell.length_a   1.000
_cell.length_b   1.000
_cell.length_c   1.000
_cell.angle_alpha   90.00
_cell.angle_beta   90.00
_cell.angle_gamma   90.00
#
_symmetry.space_group_name_H-M   'P 1'
#
loop_
_entity.id
_entity.type
_entity.pdbx_description
1 polymer ?
#
loop_
_entity_poly.entity_id
_entity_poly.type
_entity_poly.pdbx_seq_one_letter_code
_entity_poly.pdbx_strand_id
1 'polypeptide(L)'
;MEYQLYINTLKYFYLESQAKIQSVIQFSDTFIEYDNIKPYLLLFYEPKLNNDEFQKLQFEIKGLCENEVSQKNSMEFGELFKICLHHYKRKKNEVQRHIQDIFYATDLDGNDSIELYEFQMICKYIEKMPFEQSEKLFIEEADFTNSQNQERALSFEKFTQLALEKGLFQYKKTEIFSQQVPKDDQIVTGYIQLQRHWQERKSQIKYRFLKSKQYKDNIAQMLDQIEQKLELSELENSKSVWLSYRLLDEESRRLVLEFESNKLISEILPIKLHMLNFVAQKFNQLEI
;
A
#
# COMPACT_ATOMS: atom_id res chain seq x y z
N MET A 1 10.93 13.48 15.92
CA MET A 1 11.29 12.18 15.31
C MET A 1 12.80 12.07 15.05
N GLU A 2 13.43 12.99 14.33
CA GLU A 2 14.89 12.97 14.07
C GLU A 2 15.75 13.10 15.35
N TYR A 3 15.35 13.97 16.27
CA TYR A 3 15.97 14.07 17.60
C TYR A 3 15.85 12.80 18.43
N GLN A 4 14.75 12.05 18.29
CA GLN A 4 14.58 10.78 19.01
C GLN A 4 15.49 9.70 18.45
N LEU A 5 15.68 9.66 17.13
CA LEU A 5 16.65 8.77 16.49
C LEU A 5 18.05 9.11 17.01
N TYR A 6 18.45 10.38 16.98
CA TYR A 6 19.73 10.84 17.53
C TYR A 6 19.92 10.45 19.00
N ILE A 7 18.92 10.71 19.86
CA ILE A 7 18.97 10.35 21.29
C ILE A 7 19.10 8.84 21.47
N ASN A 8 18.38 8.03 20.69
CA ASN A 8 18.45 6.57 20.78
C ASN A 8 19.80 6.04 20.29
N THR A 9 20.34 6.59 19.20
CA THR A 9 21.69 6.29 18.69
C THR A 9 22.75 6.63 19.75
N LEU A 10 22.69 7.83 20.34
CA LEU A 10 23.58 8.24 21.41
C LEU A 10 23.47 7.34 22.63
N LYS A 11 22.25 7.02 23.07
CA LYS A 11 22.01 6.13 24.22
C LYS A 11 22.62 4.75 23.99
N TYR A 12 22.45 4.17 22.80
CA TYR A 12 23.04 2.89 22.48
C TYR A 12 24.57 2.93 22.62
N PHE A 13 25.24 3.87 21.95
CA PHE A 13 26.69 3.94 22.02
C PHE A 13 27.19 4.38 23.39
N TYR A 14 26.45 5.20 24.14
CA TYR A 14 26.81 5.54 25.51
C TYR A 14 26.75 4.34 26.46
N LEU A 15 25.73 3.48 26.32
CA LEU A 15 25.56 2.28 27.14
C LEU A 15 26.55 1.17 26.79
N GLU A 16 26.82 0.98 25.50
CA GLU A 16 27.78 -0.04 25.02
C GLU A 16 29.24 0.41 25.16
N SER A 17 29.54 1.71 25.08
CA SER A 17 30.91 2.24 25.14
C SER A 17 31.36 2.64 26.56
N GLN A 18 30.80 2.03 27.61
CA GLN A 18 30.96 2.37 29.04
C GLN A 18 32.41 2.51 29.58
N ALA A 19 33.46 2.39 28.75
CA ALA A 19 34.86 2.51 29.16
C ALA A 19 35.60 3.80 28.72
N LYS A 20 35.04 4.70 27.88
CA LYS A 20 35.84 5.86 27.37
C LYS A 20 35.17 7.24 27.32
N ILE A 21 33.90 7.39 27.68
CA ILE A 21 33.19 8.67 27.51
C ILE A 21 32.98 9.33 28.87
N GLN A 22 34.02 10.04 29.35
CA GLN A 22 33.94 10.82 30.60
C GLN A 22 33.41 12.26 30.42
N SER A 23 33.00 12.68 29.22
CA SER A 23 32.35 13.99 29.06
C SER A 23 31.38 14.00 27.87
N VAL A 24 30.13 14.32 28.16
CA VAL A 24 28.99 14.41 27.23
C VAL A 24 29.17 15.51 26.14
N ILE A 25 30.26 16.28 26.16
CA ILE A 25 30.31 17.59 25.52
C ILE A 25 30.79 17.55 24.05
N GLN A 26 31.44 16.49 23.56
CA GLN A 26 31.85 16.39 22.14
C GLN A 26 31.77 14.95 21.59
N PHE A 27 30.57 14.38 21.55
CA PHE A 27 30.35 13.05 20.95
C PHE A 27 30.56 13.04 19.43
N SER A 28 30.48 14.20 18.75
CA SER A 28 30.69 14.31 17.31
C SER A 28 32.03 13.72 16.89
N ASP A 29 33.10 14.08 17.61
CA ASP A 29 34.49 13.79 17.25
C ASP A 29 34.97 12.43 17.82
N THR A 30 34.04 11.62 18.35
CA THR A 30 34.34 10.33 18.94
C THR A 30 34.43 9.27 17.86
N PHE A 31 35.57 8.57 17.79
CA PHE A 31 35.74 7.43 16.89
C PHE A 31 35.14 6.16 17.51
N ILE A 32 34.33 5.46 16.72
CA ILE A 32 33.67 4.21 17.09
C ILE A 32 34.19 3.13 16.17
N GLU A 33 34.67 2.03 16.76
CA GLU A 33 35.14 0.86 16.02
C GLU A 33 33.99 0.11 15.34
N TYR A 34 34.23 -0.40 14.14
CA TYR A 34 33.20 -1.08 13.35
C TYR A 34 32.56 -2.26 14.10
N ASP A 35 33.32 -2.98 14.93
CA ASP A 35 32.81 -4.09 15.74
C ASP A 35 31.74 -3.65 16.76
N ASN A 36 31.75 -2.37 17.17
CA ASN A 36 30.72 -1.78 18.02
C ASN A 36 29.56 -1.17 17.19
N ILE A 37 29.83 -0.76 15.94
CA ILE A 37 28.82 -0.24 15.02
C ILE A 37 27.95 -1.35 14.46
N LYS A 38 28.53 -2.50 14.09
CA LYS A 38 27.79 -3.59 13.43
C LYS A 38 26.60 -4.11 14.26
N PRO A 39 26.73 -4.38 15.58
CA PRO A 39 25.60 -4.77 16.42
C PRO A 39 24.50 -3.68 16.50
N TYR A 40 24.88 -2.40 16.50
CA TYR A 40 23.93 -1.28 16.44
C TYR A 40 23.10 -1.32 15.15
N LEU A 41 23.76 -1.52 14.00
CA LEU A 41 23.09 -1.59 12.71
C LEU A 41 22.11 -2.77 12.66
N LEU A 42 22.53 -3.94 13.15
CA LEU A 42 21.67 -5.12 13.25
C LEU A 42 20.45 -4.85 14.14
N LEU A 43 20.64 -4.25 15.31
CA LEU A 43 19.54 -4.00 16.24
C LEU A 43 18.56 -2.94 15.72
N PHE A 44 19.06 -1.82 15.19
CA PHE A 44 18.23 -0.66 14.88
C PHE A 44 17.78 -0.57 13.43
N TYR A 45 18.59 -1.02 12.46
CA TYR A 45 18.35 -0.79 11.04
C TYR A 45 17.93 -2.04 10.29
N GLU A 46 18.42 -3.23 10.65
CA GLU A 46 18.01 -4.49 10.00
C GLU A 46 16.50 -4.71 10.02
N PRO A 47 15.75 -4.43 11.11
CA PRO A 47 14.30 -4.62 11.10
C PRO A 47 13.54 -3.56 10.28
N LYS A 48 14.20 -2.45 9.92
CA LYS A 48 13.58 -1.26 9.30
C LYS A 48 13.93 -1.11 7.82
N LEU A 49 15.01 -1.73 7.37
CA LEU A 49 15.49 -1.70 6.00
C LEU A 49 15.26 -3.08 5.36
N ASN A 50 15.10 -3.11 4.03
CA ASN A 50 15.14 -4.39 3.33
C ASN A 50 16.59 -4.91 3.27
N ASN A 51 16.77 -6.19 2.94
CA ASN A 51 18.10 -6.84 2.94
C ASN A 51 19.12 -6.11 2.06
N ASP A 52 18.72 -5.67 0.85
CA ASP A 52 19.62 -4.99 -0.08
C ASP A 52 20.04 -3.60 0.43
N GLU A 53 19.11 -2.82 0.98
CA GLU A 53 19.38 -1.52 1.61
C GLU A 53 20.27 -1.67 2.85
N PHE A 54 20.00 -2.69 3.66
CA PHE A 54 20.77 -2.97 4.85
C PHE A 54 22.20 -3.39 4.50
N GLN A 55 22.37 -4.24 3.49
CA GLN A 55 23.69 -4.62 2.98
C GLN A 55 24.45 -3.42 2.41
N LYS A 56 23.76 -2.52 1.66
CA LYS A 56 24.36 -1.27 1.17
C LYS A 56 24.83 -0.39 2.32
N LEU A 57 24.01 -0.20 3.36
CA LEU A 57 24.38 0.56 4.55
C LEU A 57 25.59 -0.06 5.26
N GLN A 58 25.61 -1.38 5.44
CA GLN A 58 26.73 -2.08 6.05
C GLN A 58 28.02 -1.94 5.22
N PHE A 59 27.92 -2.07 3.90
CA PHE A 59 29.05 -1.95 2.99
C PHE A 59 29.63 -0.53 2.97
N GLU A 60 28.76 0.49 2.92
CA GLU A 60 29.14 1.89 2.97
C GLU A 60 29.88 2.22 4.28
N ILE A 61 29.31 1.83 5.42
CA ILE A 61 29.93 2.07 6.73
C ILE A 61 31.25 1.32 6.87
N LYS A 62 31.29 0.06 6.43
CA LYS A 62 32.51 -0.76 6.48
C LYS A 62 33.62 -0.16 5.62
N GLY A 63 33.32 0.20 4.37
CA GLY A 63 34.30 0.80 3.46
C GLY A 63 34.87 2.12 3.98
N LEU A 64 34.05 2.93 4.65
CA LEU A 64 34.52 4.17 5.29
C LEU A 64 35.35 3.92 6.56
N CYS A 65 35.07 2.85 7.32
CA CYS A 65 35.93 2.43 8.44
C CYS A 65 37.28 1.85 7.98
N GLU A 66 37.34 1.31 6.75
CA GLU A 66 38.53 0.65 6.17
C GLU A 66 39.41 1.61 5.33
N ASN A 67 39.01 2.87 5.15
CA ASN A 67 39.75 3.83 4.31
C ASN A 67 41.21 4.05 4.76
N GLU A 68 42.13 3.89 3.80
CA GLU A 68 43.58 3.63 3.96
C GLU A 68 44.38 4.68 4.74
N VAL A 69 43.85 5.89 4.96
CA VAL A 69 44.60 7.01 5.58
C VAL A 69 44.73 6.87 7.10
N SER A 70 43.88 6.09 7.76
CA SER A 70 43.74 6.12 9.23
C SER A 70 44.22 4.87 9.99
N GLN A 71 44.48 3.74 9.31
CA GLN A 71 44.84 2.42 9.90
C GLN A 71 43.95 1.94 11.07
N LYS A 72 42.82 2.59 11.34
CA LYS A 72 41.92 2.27 12.44
C LYS A 72 40.58 1.91 11.85
N ASN A 73 40.13 0.68 12.14
CA ASN A 73 38.81 0.13 11.80
C ASN A 73 37.69 0.87 12.55
N SER A 74 37.60 2.18 12.37
CA SER A 74 36.78 3.09 13.17
C SER A 74 36.31 4.29 12.36
N MET A 75 35.16 4.84 12.73
CA MET A 75 34.54 5.99 12.10
C MET A 75 34.13 7.01 13.15
N GLU A 76 34.23 8.30 12.82
CA GLU A 76 33.69 9.38 13.63
C GLU A 76 32.15 9.22 13.80
N PHE A 77 31.65 9.33 15.04
CA PHE A 77 30.23 9.20 15.33
C PHE A 77 29.37 10.19 14.55
N GLY A 78 29.86 11.43 14.36
CA GLY A 78 29.19 12.43 13.52
C GLY A 78 28.94 11.91 12.10
N GLU A 79 29.94 11.28 11.47
CA GLU A 79 29.82 10.67 10.15
C GLU A 79 28.89 9.45 10.14
N LEU A 80 29.03 8.56 11.13
CA LEU A 80 28.13 7.43 11.30
C LEU A 80 26.66 7.88 11.40
N PHE A 81 26.39 8.89 12.22
CA PHE A 81 25.05 9.41 12.43
C PHE A 81 24.51 10.07 11.16
N LYS A 82 25.32 10.82 10.41
CA LYS A 82 24.92 11.40 9.12
C LYS A 82 24.48 10.33 8.13
N ILE A 83 25.25 9.26 7.98
CA ILE A 83 24.91 8.14 7.07
C ILE A 83 23.62 7.46 7.52
N CYS A 84 23.54 7.09 8.80
CA CYS A 84 22.38 6.47 9.41
C CYS A 84 21.10 7.32 9.27
N LEU A 85 21.23 8.64 9.43
CA LEU A 85 20.15 9.60 9.26
C LEU A 85 19.74 9.73 7.79
N HIS A 86 20.70 9.73 6.87
CA HIS A 86 20.43 9.79 5.42
C HIS A 86 19.59 8.58 4.97
N HIS A 87 20.00 7.36 5.31
CA HIS A 87 19.24 6.14 4.97
C HIS A 87 17.85 6.14 5.64
N TYR A 88 17.75 6.58 6.90
CA TYR A 88 16.46 6.71 7.57
C TYR A 88 15.53 7.73 6.89
N LYS A 89 16.03 8.92 6.55
CA LYS A 89 15.25 9.96 5.87
C LYS A 89 14.79 9.50 4.49
N ARG A 90 15.69 8.86 3.73
CA ARG A 90 15.34 8.27 2.43
C ARG A 90 14.19 7.28 2.59
N LYS A 91 14.33 6.33 3.53
CA LYS A 91 13.29 5.32 3.76
C LYS A 91 11.96 5.93 4.22
N LYS A 92 12.02 6.90 5.12
CA LYS A 92 10.83 7.62 5.58
C LYS A 92 10.12 8.31 4.41
N ASN A 93 10.85 8.99 3.54
CA ASN A 93 10.28 9.67 2.38
C ASN A 93 9.68 8.68 1.38
N GLU A 94 10.33 7.52 1.17
CA GLU A 94 9.78 6.44 0.34
C GLU A 94 8.45 5.92 0.90
N VAL A 95 8.38 5.67 2.22
CA VAL A 95 7.15 5.20 2.88
C VAL A 95 6.06 6.27 2.80
N GLN A 96 6.39 7.54 3.06
CA GLN A 96 5.43 8.64 2.96
C GLN A 96 4.87 8.77 1.55
N ARG A 97 5.73 8.75 0.52
CA ARG A 97 5.30 8.79 -0.88
C ARG A 97 4.42 7.59 -1.22
N HIS A 98 4.79 6.40 -0.76
CA HIS A 98 4.00 5.18 -0.99
C HIS A 98 2.59 5.27 -0.38
N ILE A 99 2.47 5.73 0.86
CA ILE A 99 1.17 5.92 1.51
C ILE A 99 0.37 7.05 0.83
N GLN A 100 1.04 8.10 0.37
CA GLN A 100 0.43 9.17 -0.41
C GLN A 100 -0.12 8.65 -1.76
N ASP A 101 0.66 7.86 -2.49
CA ASP A 101 0.23 7.22 -3.73
C ASP A 101 -1.02 6.37 -3.51
N ILE A 102 -1.08 5.65 -2.38
CA ILE A 102 -2.22 4.82 -2.00
C ILE A 102 -3.45 5.67 -1.64
N PHE A 103 -3.27 6.74 -0.86
CA PHE A 103 -4.36 7.62 -0.47
C PHE A 103 -5.04 8.20 -1.71
N TYR A 104 -4.26 8.84 -2.59
CA TYR A 104 -4.80 9.43 -3.82
C TYR A 104 -5.25 8.41 -4.87
N ALA A 105 -4.85 7.15 -4.72
CA ALA A 105 -5.42 6.05 -5.51
C ALA A 105 -6.80 5.63 -5.00
N THR A 106 -7.03 5.76 -3.69
CA THR A 106 -8.23 5.29 -3.00
C THR A 106 -9.32 6.35 -2.98
N ASP A 107 -8.93 7.63 -2.91
CA ASP A 107 -9.78 8.81 -3.16
C ASP A 107 -10.15 8.81 -4.66
N LEU A 108 -11.16 8.00 -4.99
CA LEU A 108 -11.57 7.75 -6.35
C LEU A 108 -12.42 8.90 -6.91
N ASP A 109 -13.16 9.60 -6.05
CA ASP A 109 -13.99 10.74 -6.44
C ASP A 109 -13.26 12.10 -6.38
N GLY A 110 -12.06 12.14 -5.80
CA GLY A 110 -11.15 13.29 -5.79
C GLY A 110 -11.55 14.36 -4.77
N ASN A 111 -12.12 13.95 -3.64
CA ASN A 111 -12.63 14.85 -2.61
C ASN A 111 -11.65 15.09 -1.44
N ASP A 112 -10.40 14.65 -1.58
CA ASP A 112 -9.33 14.73 -0.57
C ASP A 112 -9.67 14.02 0.75
N SER A 113 -10.55 13.02 0.69
CA SER A 113 -10.93 12.19 1.82
C SER A 113 -11.18 10.76 1.39
N ILE A 114 -11.25 9.84 2.35
CA ILE A 114 -11.58 8.44 2.08
C ILE A 114 -12.86 8.09 2.82
N GLU A 115 -13.95 7.84 2.09
CA GLU A 115 -15.18 7.32 2.67
C GLU A 115 -15.13 5.81 2.91
N LEU A 116 -16.13 5.31 3.65
CA LEU A 116 -16.22 3.91 4.04
C LEU A 116 -16.14 2.96 2.84
N TYR A 117 -16.84 3.27 1.74
CA TYR A 117 -16.85 2.42 0.54
C TYR A 117 -15.45 2.29 -0.07
N GLU A 118 -14.73 3.40 -0.19
CA GLU A 118 -13.39 3.44 -0.74
C GLU A 118 -12.39 2.72 0.18
N PHE A 119 -12.49 2.96 1.49
CA PHE A 119 -11.68 2.27 2.50
C PHE A 119 -11.90 0.75 2.46
N GLN A 120 -13.15 0.31 2.39
CA GLN A 120 -13.50 -1.11 2.30
C GLN A 120 -12.93 -1.75 1.03
N MET A 121 -13.02 -1.03 -0.10
CA MET A 121 -12.52 -1.49 -1.37
C MET A 121 -11.00 -1.71 -1.31
N ILE A 122 -10.22 -0.74 -0.82
CA ILE A 122 -8.77 -0.92 -0.71
C ILE A 122 -8.37 -2.03 0.28
N CYS A 123 -9.02 -2.10 1.45
CA CYS A 123 -8.77 -3.14 2.44
C CYS A 123 -9.08 -4.54 1.88
N LYS A 124 -10.16 -4.66 1.10
CA LYS A 124 -10.55 -5.92 0.46
C LYS A 124 -9.54 -6.37 -0.59
N TYR A 125 -9.06 -5.47 -1.44
CA TYR A 125 -8.24 -5.86 -2.58
C TYR A 125 -6.75 -5.97 -2.26
N ILE A 126 -6.22 -5.05 -1.45
CA ILE A 126 -4.79 -5.02 -1.09
C ILE A 126 -4.54 -5.84 0.18
N GLU A 127 -5.30 -5.61 1.24
CA GLU A 127 -5.09 -6.28 2.52
C GLU A 127 -5.75 -7.66 2.62
N LYS A 128 -6.71 -7.95 1.73
CA LYS A 128 -7.59 -9.13 1.82
C LYS A 128 -8.35 -9.19 3.14
N MET A 129 -8.69 -8.02 3.68
CA MET A 129 -9.39 -7.87 4.94
C MET A 129 -10.90 -8.21 4.76
N PRO A 130 -11.51 -8.97 5.68
CA PRO A 130 -12.96 -9.19 5.72
C PRO A 130 -13.73 -7.87 5.87
N PHE A 131 -14.96 -7.85 5.35
CA PHE A 131 -15.82 -6.67 5.36
C PHE A 131 -16.11 -6.16 6.78
N GLU A 132 -16.47 -7.04 7.72
CA GLU A 132 -16.80 -6.58 9.08
C GLU A 132 -15.58 -6.00 9.80
N GLN A 133 -14.38 -6.50 9.48
CA GLN A 133 -13.14 -6.01 10.07
C GLN A 133 -12.76 -4.63 9.53
N SER A 134 -12.88 -4.41 8.22
CA SER A 134 -12.58 -3.10 7.62
C SER A 134 -13.61 -2.05 8.02
N GLU A 135 -14.89 -2.42 8.10
CA GLU A 135 -15.95 -1.52 8.58
C GLU A 135 -15.72 -1.09 10.02
N LYS A 136 -15.45 -2.05 10.92
CA LYS A 136 -15.15 -1.76 12.32
C LYS A 136 -13.95 -0.82 12.46
N LEU A 137 -12.87 -1.12 11.74
CA LEU A 137 -11.66 -0.30 11.76
C LEU A 137 -11.94 1.13 11.28
N PHE A 138 -12.72 1.28 10.21
CA PHE A 138 -13.10 2.59 9.70
C PHE A 138 -13.91 3.39 10.71
N ILE A 139 -14.92 2.77 11.34
CA ILE A 139 -15.79 3.44 12.33
C ILE A 139 -14.98 3.92 13.54
N GLU A 140 -13.98 3.15 13.96
CA GLU A 140 -13.10 3.52 15.08
C GLU A 140 -12.14 4.68 14.73
N GLU A 141 -11.74 4.79 13.46
CA GLU A 141 -10.65 5.67 13.05
C GLU A 141 -11.08 6.91 12.25
N ALA A 142 -12.27 6.92 11.63
CA ALA A 142 -12.76 8.07 10.86
C ALA A 142 -12.82 9.34 11.72
N ASP A 143 -12.11 10.39 11.28
CA ASP A 143 -11.77 11.57 12.07
C ASP A 143 -12.66 12.77 11.79
N PHE A 144 -13.40 12.78 10.68
CA PHE A 144 -14.34 13.85 10.38
C PHE A 144 -15.56 13.37 9.58
N THR A 145 -16.49 14.30 9.35
CA THR A 145 -17.66 14.10 8.49
C THR A 145 -17.52 15.01 7.28
N ASN A 146 -17.53 14.44 6.07
CA ASN A 146 -17.41 15.17 4.83
C ASN A 146 -18.63 16.09 4.66
N SER A 147 -18.38 17.38 4.47
CA SER A 147 -19.43 18.39 4.39
C SER A 147 -20.36 18.24 3.18
N GLN A 148 -19.90 17.59 2.10
CA GLN A 148 -20.65 17.46 0.84
C GLN A 148 -21.74 16.39 0.92
N ASN A 149 -21.42 15.24 1.52
CA ASN A 149 -22.29 14.05 1.56
C ASN A 149 -22.74 13.68 2.99
N GLN A 150 -22.23 14.36 4.02
CA GLN A 150 -22.48 14.08 5.44
C GLN A 150 -22.05 12.67 5.90
N GLU A 151 -21.16 12.03 5.16
CA GLU A 151 -20.59 10.73 5.51
C GLU A 151 -19.34 10.88 6.38
N ARG A 152 -19.06 9.89 7.23
CA ARG A 152 -17.78 9.85 7.96
C ARG A 152 -16.67 9.53 6.97
N ALA A 153 -15.53 10.21 7.11
CA ALA A 153 -14.38 10.08 6.22
C ALA A 153 -13.07 10.07 7.01
N LEU A 154 -12.01 9.56 6.37
CA LEU A 154 -10.63 9.63 6.84
C LEU A 154 -9.88 10.75 6.12
N SER A 155 -9.21 11.62 6.88
CA SER A 155 -8.27 12.59 6.31
C SER A 155 -6.97 11.92 5.90
N PHE A 156 -6.17 12.57 5.07
CA PHE A 156 -4.84 12.08 4.70
C PHE A 156 -3.95 11.81 5.91
N GLU A 157 -3.97 12.71 6.91
CA GLU A 157 -3.17 12.56 8.13
C GLU A 157 -3.61 11.32 8.91
N LYS A 158 -4.91 11.14 9.09
CA LYS A 158 -5.47 10.02 9.82
C LYS A 158 -5.27 8.69 9.10
N PHE A 159 -5.47 8.66 7.79
CA PHE A 159 -5.17 7.50 6.94
C PHE A 159 -3.70 7.10 7.04
N THR A 160 -2.79 8.08 7.00
CA THR A 160 -1.35 7.84 7.12
C THR A 160 -0.99 7.24 8.47
N GLN A 161 -1.52 7.81 9.56
CA GLN A 161 -1.31 7.28 10.90
C GLN A 161 -1.80 5.83 11.00
N LEU A 162 -3.03 5.57 10.54
CA LEU A 162 -3.64 4.25 10.56
C LEU A 162 -2.81 3.21 9.80
N ALA A 163 -2.37 3.56 8.58
CA ALA A 163 -1.56 2.67 7.74
C ALA A 163 -0.24 2.31 8.43
N LEU A 164 0.42 3.27 9.06
CA LEU A 164 1.69 3.05 9.76
C LEU A 164 1.52 2.24 11.05
N GLU A 165 0.53 2.57 11.89
CA GLU A 165 0.33 1.92 13.19
C GLU A 165 -0.14 0.47 13.07
N LYS A 166 -1.01 0.19 12.09
CA LYS A 166 -1.55 -1.16 11.85
C LYS A 166 -0.74 -1.94 10.81
N GLY A 167 0.28 -1.33 10.21
CA GLY A 167 1.11 -1.94 9.18
C GLY A 167 0.33 -2.31 7.92
N LEU A 168 -0.65 -1.49 7.53
CA LEU A 168 -1.50 -1.68 6.36
C LEU A 168 -0.84 -1.10 5.10
N PHE A 169 -1.29 -1.61 3.96
CA PHE A 169 -0.92 -1.18 2.62
C PHE A 169 0.58 -1.24 2.37
N GLN A 170 1.23 -2.30 2.85
CA GLN A 170 2.67 -2.49 2.68
C GLN A 170 3.04 -2.56 1.20
N TYR A 171 4.20 -2.01 0.84
CA TYR A 171 4.71 -1.96 -0.54
C TYR A 171 4.53 -3.28 -1.29
N LYS A 172 4.93 -4.40 -0.67
CA LYS A 172 4.82 -5.74 -1.26
C LYS A 172 3.37 -6.14 -1.58
N LYS A 173 2.40 -5.83 -0.72
CA LYS A 173 0.99 -6.16 -0.96
C LYS A 173 0.42 -5.31 -2.10
N THR A 174 0.71 -4.01 -2.10
CA THR A 174 0.30 -3.08 -3.15
C THR A 174 0.93 -3.41 -4.49
N GLU A 175 2.18 -3.84 -4.50
CA GLU A 175 2.90 -4.29 -5.69
C GLU A 175 2.29 -5.57 -6.25
N ILE A 176 2.05 -6.59 -5.40
CA ILE A 176 1.38 -7.83 -5.81
C ILE A 176 0.02 -7.52 -6.44
N PHE A 177 -0.77 -6.62 -5.83
CA PHE A 177 -2.06 -6.22 -6.39
C PHE A 177 -1.92 -5.51 -7.75
N SER A 178 -0.98 -4.57 -7.84
CA SER A 178 -0.70 -3.81 -9.07
C SER A 178 -0.22 -4.69 -10.23
N GLN A 179 0.51 -5.77 -9.93
CA GLN A 179 1.19 -6.64 -10.89
C GLN A 179 0.45 -7.95 -11.21
N GLN A 180 -0.84 -8.07 -10.90
CA GLN A 180 -1.65 -9.24 -11.32
C GLN A 180 -1.95 -9.30 -12.85
N VAL A 181 -1.07 -8.71 -13.65
CA VAL A 181 -1.03 -8.68 -15.12
C VAL A 181 0.33 -9.32 -15.54
N PRO A 182 0.48 -9.97 -16.72
CA PRO A 182 1.71 -10.68 -17.08
C PRO A 182 3.00 -9.86 -16.92
N LYS A 183 4.11 -10.57 -16.62
CA LYS A 183 5.43 -10.07 -16.15
C LYS A 183 6.13 -8.97 -16.98
N ASP A 184 5.60 -8.59 -18.15
CA ASP A 184 6.18 -7.55 -19.00
C ASP A 184 5.57 -6.15 -18.78
N ASP A 185 4.52 -6.03 -17.95
CA ASP A 185 3.88 -4.76 -17.63
C ASP A 185 4.42 -4.16 -16.32
N GLN A 186 5.51 -3.41 -16.42
CA GLN A 186 5.86 -2.42 -15.38
C GLN A 186 4.75 -1.36 -15.31
N ILE A 187 4.56 -0.72 -14.13
CA ILE A 187 3.52 0.31 -13.93
C ILE A 187 3.54 1.40 -15.00
N VAL A 188 4.73 1.76 -15.51
CA VAL A 188 4.89 2.73 -16.61
C VAL A 188 4.27 2.21 -17.92
N THR A 189 4.52 0.96 -18.28
CA THR A 189 3.92 0.30 -19.46
C THR A 189 2.42 0.16 -19.28
N GLY A 190 1.97 -0.24 -18.08
CA GLY A 190 0.56 -0.36 -17.72
C GLY A 190 -0.18 0.98 -17.82
N TYR A 191 0.40 2.07 -17.30
CA TYR A 191 -0.17 3.41 -17.39
C TYR A 191 -0.28 3.90 -18.84
N ILE A 192 0.77 3.73 -19.64
CA ILE A 192 0.75 4.12 -21.06
C ILE A 192 -0.31 3.32 -21.83
N GLN A 193 -0.43 2.01 -21.56
CA GLN A 193 -1.48 1.19 -22.15
C GLN A 193 -2.87 1.62 -21.67
N LEU A 194 -3.03 1.93 -20.38
CA LEU A 194 -4.28 2.44 -19.81
C LEU A 194 -4.71 3.71 -20.53
N GLN A 195 -3.80 4.67 -20.72
CA GLN A 195 -4.06 5.91 -21.44
C GLN A 195 -4.50 5.66 -22.89
N ARG A 196 -3.81 4.75 -23.60
CA ARG A 196 -4.14 4.40 -25.00
C ARG A 196 -5.49 3.69 -25.16
N HIS A 197 -5.86 2.85 -24.20
CA HIS A 197 -7.07 2.02 -24.26
C HIS A 197 -8.17 2.49 -23.30
N TRP A 198 -8.05 3.72 -22.77
CA TRP A 198 -8.90 4.20 -21.69
C TRP A 198 -10.39 4.11 -22.03
N GLN A 199 -10.79 4.57 -23.21
CA GLN A 199 -12.20 4.56 -23.61
C GLN A 199 -12.80 3.16 -23.66
N GLU A 200 -12.01 2.17 -24.10
CA GLU A 200 -12.40 0.76 -24.09
C GLU A 200 -12.55 0.26 -22.64
N ARG A 201 -11.56 0.53 -21.79
CA ARG A 201 -11.57 0.12 -20.37
C ARG A 201 -12.71 0.77 -19.58
N LYS A 202 -12.90 2.09 -19.73
CA LYS A 202 -14.02 2.87 -19.18
C LYS A 202 -15.36 2.26 -19.57
N SER A 203 -15.54 1.93 -20.85
CA SER A 203 -16.75 1.29 -21.36
C SER A 203 -16.99 -0.10 -20.76
N GLN A 204 -15.95 -0.91 -20.61
CA GLN A 204 -16.03 -2.23 -19.98
C GLN A 204 -16.43 -2.14 -18.51
N ILE A 205 -15.80 -1.25 -17.74
CA ILE A 205 -16.13 -1.02 -16.32
C ILE A 205 -17.57 -0.55 -16.19
N LYS A 206 -17.95 0.49 -16.95
CA LYS A 206 -19.32 1.03 -16.99
C LYS A 206 -20.35 -0.05 -17.32
N TYR A 207 -20.08 -0.88 -18.32
CA TYR A 207 -20.97 -1.99 -18.68
C TYR A 207 -21.19 -2.96 -17.51
N ARG A 208 -20.15 -3.35 -16.78
CA ARG A 208 -20.26 -4.28 -15.64
C ARG A 208 -21.09 -3.71 -14.50
N PHE A 209 -20.92 -2.42 -14.18
CA PHE A 209 -21.75 -1.73 -13.20
C PHE A 209 -23.21 -1.61 -13.65
N LEU A 210 -23.45 -1.28 -14.93
CA LEU A 210 -24.81 -1.21 -15.48
C LEU A 210 -25.50 -2.57 -15.44
N LYS A 211 -24.78 -3.64 -15.84
CA LYS A 211 -25.30 -5.01 -15.85
C LYS A 211 -25.65 -5.51 -14.45
N SER A 212 -24.83 -5.18 -13.45
CA SER A 212 -25.07 -5.52 -12.04
C SER A 212 -26.06 -4.58 -11.33
N LYS A 213 -26.61 -3.58 -12.04
CA LYS A 213 -27.50 -2.53 -11.49
C LYS A 213 -26.86 -1.72 -10.35
N GLN A 214 -25.55 -1.57 -10.37
CA GLN A 214 -24.77 -0.81 -9.37
C GLN A 214 -24.16 0.48 -9.95
N TYR A 215 -24.49 0.84 -11.20
CA TYR A 215 -24.06 2.10 -11.78
C TYR A 215 -24.84 3.26 -11.16
N LYS A 216 -24.13 4.11 -10.40
CA LYS A 216 -24.64 5.28 -9.67
C LYS A 216 -23.77 6.49 -10.00
N ASP A 217 -24.20 7.68 -9.58
CA ASP A 217 -23.51 8.95 -9.87
C ASP A 217 -22.08 8.97 -9.34
N ASN A 218 -21.83 8.40 -8.15
CA ASN A 218 -20.48 8.28 -7.60
C ASN A 218 -19.55 7.45 -8.51
N ILE A 219 -20.02 6.35 -9.09
CA ILE A 219 -19.22 5.55 -10.03
C ILE A 219 -18.91 6.34 -11.31
N ALA A 220 -19.85 7.14 -11.80
CA ALA A 220 -19.61 8.02 -12.94
C ALA A 220 -18.52 9.06 -12.62
N GLN A 221 -18.61 9.71 -11.46
CA GLN A 221 -17.60 10.64 -10.97
C GLN A 221 -16.21 9.99 -10.87
N MET A 222 -16.12 8.78 -10.29
CA MET A 222 -14.86 8.05 -10.18
C MET A 222 -14.22 7.76 -11.55
N LEU A 223 -15.03 7.39 -12.56
CA LEU A 223 -14.53 7.18 -13.92
C LEU A 223 -14.07 8.50 -14.57
N ASP A 224 -14.81 9.59 -14.36
CA ASP A 224 -14.46 10.90 -14.92
C ASP A 224 -13.19 11.47 -14.25
N GLN A 225 -12.98 11.21 -12.96
CA GLN A 225 -11.74 11.57 -12.25
C GLN A 225 -10.51 10.83 -12.80
N ILE A 226 -10.63 9.52 -13.06
CA ILE A 226 -9.54 8.76 -13.69
C ILE A 226 -9.25 9.32 -15.09
N GLU A 227 -10.28 9.67 -15.86
CA GLU A 227 -10.12 10.28 -17.19
C GLU A 227 -9.37 11.62 -17.12
N GLN A 228 -9.79 12.52 -16.23
CA GLN A 228 -9.12 13.81 -16.03
C GLN A 228 -7.64 13.63 -15.65
N LYS A 229 -7.34 12.71 -14.71
CA LYS A 229 -5.95 12.42 -14.31
C LYS A 229 -5.12 11.82 -15.46
N LEU A 230 -5.73 11.05 -16.37
CA LEU A 230 -5.05 10.51 -17.56
C LEU A 230 -4.78 11.58 -18.63
N GLU A 231 -5.65 12.58 -18.77
CA GLU A 231 -5.49 13.68 -19.73
C GLU A 231 -4.36 14.64 -19.34
N LEU A 232 -4.20 14.91 -18.03
CA LEU A 232 -3.17 15.81 -17.50
C LEU A 232 -1.71 15.33 -17.74
N SER A 233 -1.52 14.09 -18.18
CA SER A 233 -0.23 13.55 -18.67
C SER A 233 0.97 13.71 -17.70
N GLU A 234 0.73 13.65 -16.40
CA GLU A 234 1.79 13.72 -15.38
C GLU A 234 2.24 12.31 -14.98
N LEU A 235 3.43 11.91 -15.41
CA LEU A 235 4.06 10.62 -15.02
C LEU A 235 4.21 10.48 -13.50
N GLU A 236 4.30 11.59 -12.76
CA GLU A 236 4.40 11.59 -11.30
C GLU A 236 3.20 10.94 -10.62
N ASN A 237 2.01 11.06 -11.20
CA ASN A 237 0.76 10.48 -10.68
C ASN A 237 0.42 9.10 -11.29
N SER A 238 1.30 8.54 -12.12
CA SER A 238 1.02 7.29 -12.84
C SER A 238 0.67 6.12 -11.92
N LYS A 239 1.29 6.04 -10.75
CA LYS A 239 1.02 4.98 -9.77
C LYS A 239 -0.36 5.08 -9.14
N SER A 240 -0.75 6.27 -8.68
CA SER A 240 -2.04 6.48 -8.05
C SER A 240 -3.18 6.23 -9.03
N VAL A 241 -3.07 6.78 -10.25
CA VAL A 241 -4.05 6.58 -11.32
C VAL A 241 -4.17 5.11 -11.74
N TRP A 242 -3.04 4.41 -11.89
CA TRP A 242 -3.05 2.97 -12.19
C TRP A 242 -3.76 2.18 -11.09
N LEU A 243 -3.46 2.47 -9.83
CA LEU A 243 -4.11 1.82 -8.68
C LEU A 243 -5.61 2.11 -8.62
N SER A 244 -6.04 3.37 -8.83
CA SER A 244 -7.47 3.73 -8.89
C SER A 244 -8.21 2.94 -9.96
N TYR A 245 -7.65 2.87 -11.16
CA TYR A 245 -8.18 2.05 -12.24
C TYR A 245 -8.29 0.57 -11.82
N ARG A 246 -7.24 0.00 -11.24
CA ARG A 246 -7.21 -1.41 -10.83
C ARG A 246 -8.25 -1.71 -9.75
N LEU A 247 -8.40 -0.84 -8.77
CA LEU A 247 -9.43 -0.97 -7.72
C LEU A 247 -10.84 -1.01 -8.35
N LEU A 248 -11.14 -0.06 -9.23
CA LEU A 248 -12.44 0.03 -9.87
C LEU A 248 -12.71 -1.11 -10.87
N ASP A 249 -11.70 -1.55 -11.61
CA ASP A 249 -11.79 -2.68 -12.54
C ASP A 249 -12.09 -3.99 -11.79
N GLU A 250 -11.38 -4.28 -10.69
CA GLU A 250 -11.64 -5.47 -9.88
C GLU A 250 -13.00 -5.42 -9.18
N GLU A 251 -13.41 -4.26 -8.64
CA GLU A 251 -14.74 -4.11 -8.04
C GLU A 251 -15.87 -4.31 -9.06
N SER A 252 -15.72 -3.74 -10.26
CA SER A 252 -16.69 -3.93 -11.34
C SER A 252 -16.84 -5.40 -11.74
N ARG A 253 -15.72 -6.16 -11.81
CA ARG A 253 -15.72 -7.60 -12.12
C ARG A 253 -16.40 -8.40 -11.03
N ARG A 254 -16.09 -8.09 -9.78
CA ARG A 254 -16.67 -8.77 -8.64
C ARG A 254 -18.20 -8.61 -8.62
N LEU A 255 -18.69 -7.38 -8.79
CA LEU A 255 -20.13 -7.10 -8.76
C LEU A 255 -20.90 -7.80 -9.88
N VAL A 256 -20.34 -7.82 -11.10
CA VAL A 256 -21.00 -8.56 -12.19
C VAL A 256 -20.98 -10.08 -11.96
N LEU A 257 -19.89 -10.62 -11.41
CA LEU A 257 -19.81 -12.04 -11.06
C LEU A 257 -20.79 -12.42 -9.94
N GLU A 258 -20.91 -11.59 -8.92
CA GLU A 258 -21.90 -11.76 -7.85
C GLU A 258 -23.33 -11.73 -8.40
N PHE A 259 -23.63 -10.76 -9.27
CA PHE A 259 -24.92 -10.67 -9.94
C PHE A 259 -25.24 -11.91 -10.78
N GLU A 260 -24.28 -12.36 -11.61
CA GLU A 260 -24.47 -13.55 -12.45
C GLU A 260 -24.60 -14.84 -11.63
N SER A 261 -23.81 -14.98 -10.57
CA SER A 261 -23.88 -16.12 -9.65
C SER A 261 -25.24 -16.18 -8.96
N ASN A 262 -25.73 -15.04 -8.45
CA ASN A 262 -27.04 -14.96 -7.83
C ASN A 262 -28.16 -15.27 -8.82
N LYS A 263 -28.06 -14.83 -10.06
CA LYS A 263 -29.01 -15.17 -11.12
C LYS A 263 -29.02 -16.67 -11.41
N LEU A 264 -27.85 -17.30 -11.51
CA LEU A 264 -27.73 -18.75 -11.70
C LEU A 264 -28.37 -19.53 -10.55
N ILE A 265 -28.09 -19.13 -9.31
CA ILE A 265 -28.59 -19.80 -8.10
C ILE A 265 -30.10 -19.63 -7.92
N SER A 266 -30.62 -18.42 -8.14
CA SER A 266 -32.02 -18.09 -7.85
C SER A 266 -32.99 -18.41 -8.99
N GLU A 267 -32.57 -18.27 -10.25
CA GLU A 267 -33.46 -18.45 -11.40
C GLU A 267 -33.24 -19.80 -12.09
N ILE A 268 -31.99 -20.18 -12.32
CA ILE A 268 -31.67 -21.30 -13.21
C ILE A 268 -31.65 -22.63 -12.44
N LEU A 269 -30.99 -22.65 -11.28
CA LEU A 269 -30.81 -23.88 -10.50
C LEU A 269 -32.15 -24.51 -10.07
N PRO A 270 -33.16 -23.77 -9.59
CA PRO A 270 -34.45 -24.37 -9.21
C PRO A 270 -35.18 -24.99 -10.39
N ILE A 271 -35.14 -24.34 -11.56
CA ILE A 271 -35.75 -24.87 -12.79
C ILE A 271 -35.05 -26.18 -13.19
N LYS A 272 -33.72 -26.22 -13.18
CA LYS A 272 -32.96 -27.43 -13.51
C LYS A 272 -33.23 -28.57 -12.54
N LEU A 273 -33.31 -28.29 -11.24
CA LEU A 273 -33.67 -29.29 -10.22
C LEU A 273 -35.10 -29.81 -10.43
N HIS A 274 -36.05 -28.93 -10.75
CA HIS A 274 -37.42 -29.34 -11.05
C HIS A 274 -37.51 -30.25 -12.28
N MET A 275 -36.80 -29.91 -13.36
CA MET A 275 -36.73 -30.74 -14.57
C MET A 275 -36.14 -32.12 -14.28
N LEU A 276 -35.05 -32.18 -13.50
CA LEU A 276 -34.43 -33.46 -13.11
C LEU A 276 -35.38 -34.32 -12.28
N ASN A 277 -36.08 -33.71 -11.31
CA ASN A 277 -37.09 -34.42 -10.50
C ASN A 277 -38.24 -34.95 -11.36
N PHE A 278 -38.72 -34.16 -12.33
CA PHE A 278 -39.76 -34.60 -13.26
C PHE A 278 -39.32 -35.80 -14.10
N VAL A 279 -38.10 -35.77 -14.65
CA VAL A 279 -37.54 -36.88 -15.42
C VAL A 279 -37.39 -38.13 -14.54
N ALA A 280 -36.87 -37.99 -13.31
CA ALA A 280 -36.73 -39.10 -12.37
C ALA A 280 -38.09 -39.74 -12.03
N GLN A 281 -39.13 -38.93 -11.80
CA GLN A 281 -40.49 -39.43 -11.58
C GLN A 281 -41.03 -40.20 -12.78
N LYS A 282 -40.73 -39.75 -14.01
CA LYS A 282 -41.15 -40.44 -15.23
C LYS A 282 -40.44 -41.78 -15.43
N PHE A 283 -39.14 -41.87 -15.10
CA PHE A 283 -38.42 -43.14 -15.13
C PHE A 283 -38.99 -44.15 -14.12
N ASN A 284 -39.27 -43.73 -12.89
CA ASN A 284 -39.87 -44.59 -11.88
C ASN A 284 -41.27 -45.11 -12.28
N GLN A 285 -41.99 -44.39 -13.14
CA GLN A 285 -43.28 -44.83 -13.69
C GLN A 285 -43.14 -45.87 -14.81
N LEU A 286 -41.95 -45.98 -15.42
CA LEU A 286 -41.66 -46.90 -16.54
C LEU A 286 -40.98 -48.19 -16.09
N GLU A 287 -40.42 -48.26 -14.87
CA GLU A 287 -39.86 -49.49 -14.28
C GLU A 287 -40.93 -50.45 -13.72
N ILE A 288 -42.07 -50.59 -14.44
CA ILE A 288 -43.11 -51.61 -14.20
C ILE A 288 -42.96 -52.75 -15.21
#